data_AF-A0A847NX79-F1
#
_entry.id   AF-A0A847NX79-F1
#
_cell.length_a   1.000
_cell.length_b   1.000
_cell.length_c   1.000
_cell.angle_alpha   90.00
_cell.angle_beta   90.00
_cell.angle_gamma   90.00
#
_symmetry.space_group_name_H-M   'P 1'
#
loop_
_entity.id
_entity.type
_entity.pdbx_description
1 polymer ?
#
loop_
_entity_poly.entity_id
_entity_poly.type
_entity_poly.pdbx_seq_one_letter_code
_entity_poly.pdbx_strand_id
1 'polypeptide(L)'
;MKNKIEIRIIDDCYNVFHNNKIIIKVSKENLTIKGRELYDNLFSKLDIKNKIEFEYEKDSSFINSEEERIVGDIIEIFDLIATKINSKFKLESLE
;
A
#
# COMPACT_ATOMS: atom_id res chain seq x y z
N MET A 1 -8.79 5.30 -12.15
CA MET A 1 -7.43 5.88 -12.24
C MET A 1 -6.55 5.11 -11.27
N LYS A 2 -5.39 4.62 -11.69
CA LYS A 2 -4.54 3.77 -10.83
C LYS A 2 -3.72 4.63 -9.87
N ASN A 3 -3.64 4.20 -8.62
CA ASN A 3 -2.82 4.81 -7.57
C ASN A 3 -1.45 4.14 -7.57
N LYS A 4 -0.42 4.89 -7.96
CA LYS A 4 0.95 4.38 -7.98
C LYS A 4 1.53 4.34 -6.57
N ILE A 5 1.91 3.13 -6.14
CA ILE A 5 2.57 2.86 -4.86
C ILE A 5 4.00 2.43 -5.16
N GLU A 6 4.96 3.12 -4.57
CA GLU A 6 6.37 2.80 -4.73
C GLU A 6 6.95 2.31 -3.41
N ILE A 7 7.68 1.20 -3.44
CA ILE A 7 8.29 0.60 -2.26
C ILE A 7 9.81 0.64 -2.42
N ARG A 8 10.50 1.27 -1.47
CA ARG A 8 11.97 1.40 -1.44
C ARG A 8 12.53 0.99 -0.09
N ILE A 9 13.76 0.48 -0.07
CA ILE A 9 14.51 0.26 1.18
C ILE A 9 15.38 1.48 1.43
N ILE A 10 15.12 2.18 2.54
CA ILE A 10 15.88 3.37 2.95
C ILE A 10 16.04 3.30 4.46
N ASP A 11 17.27 3.49 4.97
CA ASP A 11 17.59 3.47 6.40
C ASP A 11 17.03 2.24 7.13
N ASP A 12 17.26 1.06 6.54
CA ASP A 12 16.80 -0.24 7.06
C ASP A 12 15.27 -0.37 7.27
N CYS A 13 14.50 0.42 6.51
CA CYS A 13 13.04 0.38 6.51
C CYS A 13 12.50 0.17 5.09
N TYR A 14 11.40 -0.57 4.98
CA TYR A 14 10.56 -0.55 3.78
C TYR A 14 9.70 0.71 3.82
N ASN A 15 10.08 1.70 3.03
CA ASN A 15 9.36 2.95 2.90
C ASN A 15 8.39 2.83 1.73
N VAL A 16 7.11 3.05 2.01
CA VAL A 16 6.06 3.02 1.00
C VAL A 16 5.68 4.46 0.65
N PHE A 17 5.67 4.77 -0.63
CA PHE A 17 5.42 6.10 -1.17
C PHE A 17 4.16 6.13 -2.04
N HIS A 18 3.43 7.24 -1.97
CA HIS A 18 2.38 7.63 -2.91
C HIS A 18 2.57 9.11 -3.23
N ASN A 19 2.60 9.47 -4.52
CA ASN A 19 2.82 10.85 -4.98
C ASN A 19 4.06 11.53 -4.33
N ASN A 20 5.19 10.83 -4.29
CA ASN A 20 6.45 11.26 -3.67
C ASN A 20 6.36 11.57 -2.16
N LYS A 21 5.31 11.12 -1.48
CA LYS A 21 5.16 11.24 -0.02
C LYS A 21 5.16 9.85 0.61
N ILE A 22 5.85 9.72 1.73
CA ILE A 22 5.85 8.49 2.51
C ILE A 22 4.47 8.32 3.15
N ILE A 23 3.84 7.19 2.90
CA ILE A 23 2.56 6.82 3.52
C ILE A 23 2.76 5.98 4.77
N ILE A 24 3.71 5.05 4.74
CA ILE A 24 4.12 4.23 5.89
C ILE A 24 5.61 3.91 5.82
N LYS A 25 6.18 3.64 6.99
CA LYS A 25 7.51 3.06 7.15
C LYS A 25 7.40 1.76 7.93
N VAL A 26 7.93 0.68 7.37
CA VAL A 26 7.97 -0.62 8.02
C VAL A 26 9.42 -0.91 8.39
N SER A 27 9.73 -0.88 9.67
CA SER A 27 11.08 -1.22 10.16
C SER A 27 11.32 -2.72 10.00
N LYS A 28 12.52 -3.12 9.56
CA LYS A 28 12.92 -4.53 9.51
C LYS A 28 12.91 -5.20 10.87
N GLU A 29 13.06 -4.44 11.96
CA GLU A 29 13.09 -4.99 13.32
C GLU A 29 11.72 -5.46 13.81
N ASN A 30 10.64 -4.80 13.37
CA ASN A 30 9.30 -5.01 13.94
C ASN A 30 8.21 -5.37 12.93
N LEU A 31 8.49 -5.23 11.62
CA LEU A 31 7.62 -5.58 10.49
C LEU A 31 6.14 -5.22 10.71
N THR A 32 5.87 -4.05 11.29
CA THR A 32 4.52 -3.65 11.68
C THR A 32 3.99 -2.54 10.79
N ILE A 33 2.77 -2.72 10.28
CA ILE A 33 2.02 -1.68 9.57
C ILE A 33 0.92 -1.14 10.49
N LYS A 34 0.96 0.16 10.77
CA LYS A 34 -0.08 0.83 11.54
C LYS A 34 -1.24 1.23 10.63
N GLY A 35 -2.39 0.59 10.79
CA GLY A 35 -3.59 0.88 10.00
C GLY A 35 -4.05 2.35 10.06
N ARG A 36 -3.85 3.03 11.20
CA ARG A 36 -4.14 4.47 11.32
C ARG A 36 -3.28 5.31 10.38
N GLU A 37 -1.98 5.04 10.30
CA GLU A 37 -1.07 5.77 9.40
C GLU A 37 -1.46 5.55 7.94
N LEU A 38 -1.81 4.31 7.56
CA LEU A 38 -2.34 4.02 6.22
C LEU A 38 -3.59 4.84 5.90
N TYR A 39 -4.53 4.93 6.84
CA TYR A 39 -5.76 5.70 6.66
C TYR A 39 -5.48 7.20 6.52
N ASP A 40 -4.76 7.77 7.48
CA ASP A 40 -4.47 9.22 7.52
C ASP A 40 -3.59 9.65 6.33
N ASN A 41 -2.66 8.81 5.89
CA ASN A 41 -1.70 9.19 4.86
C ASN A 41 -2.14 8.85 3.44
N LEU A 42 -2.94 7.81 3.24
CA LEU A 42 -3.39 7.35 1.93
C LEU A 42 -4.92 7.39 1.80
N PHE A 43 -5.64 6.51 2.51
CA PHE A 43 -7.05 6.25 2.19
C PHE A 43 -7.99 7.44 2.42
N SER A 44 -7.74 8.27 3.43
CA SER A 44 -8.51 9.50 3.69
C SER A 44 -8.39 10.55 2.57
N LYS A 45 -7.37 10.43 1.71
CA LYS A 45 -7.08 11.35 0.61
C LYS A 45 -7.48 10.79 -0.75
N LEU A 46 -7.85 9.52 -0.82
CA LEU A 46 -8.29 8.90 -2.07
C LEU A 46 -9.73 9.35 -2.37
N ASP A 47 -9.98 9.74 -3.61
CA ASP A 47 -11.35 9.96 -4.07
C ASP A 47 -12.03 8.60 -4.26
N ILE A 48 -12.72 8.17 -3.21
CA ILE A 48 -13.41 6.89 -3.17
C ILE A 48 -14.65 6.86 -4.07
N LYS A 49 -14.99 7.91 -4.83
CA LYS A 49 -16.11 7.84 -5.80
C LYS A 49 -15.90 6.81 -6.91
N ASN A 50 -14.69 6.31 -7.07
CA ASN A 50 -14.33 5.29 -8.03
C ASN A 50 -13.66 4.08 -7.35
N LYS A 51 -13.67 2.95 -8.05
CA LYS A 51 -12.91 1.76 -7.66
C LYS A 51 -11.44 2.11 -7.44
N ILE A 52 -10.91 1.71 -6.28
CA ILE A 52 -9.50 1.84 -5.92
C ILE A 52 -8.72 0.75 -6.65
N GLU A 53 -7.72 1.14 -7.44
CA GLU A 53 -6.76 0.22 -8.03
C GLU A 53 -5.35 0.73 -7.75
N PHE A 54 -4.46 -0.17 -7.34
CA PHE A 54 -3.06 0.14 -7.08
C PHE A 54 -2.17 -0.40 -8.20
N GLU A 55 -1.10 0.32 -8.48
CA GLU A 55 0.00 -0.12 -9.33
C GLU A 55 1.29 -0.03 -8.53
N TYR A 56 2.02 -1.13 -8.45
CA TYR A 56 3.17 -1.25 -7.56
C TYR A 56 4.48 -1.14 -8.34
N GLU A 57 5.34 -0.24 -7.88
CA GLU A 57 6.73 -0.15 -8.31
C GLU A 57 7.65 -0.51 -7.14
N LYS A 58 8.68 -1.29 -7.45
CA LYS A 58 9.67 -1.77 -6.49
C LYS A 58 11.01 -1.22 -6.93
N ASP A 59 11.76 -0.64 -6.01
CA ASP A 59 13.17 -0.32 -6.22
C ASP A 59 13.97 -1.57 -6.66
N SER A 60 15.05 -1.42 -7.41
CA SER A 60 15.94 -2.55 -7.73
C SER A 60 16.84 -2.94 -6.57
N SER A 61 16.79 -2.20 -5.45
CA SER A 61 17.55 -2.44 -4.23
C SER A 61 17.07 -3.63 -3.38
N PHE A 62 16.16 -4.48 -3.87
CA PHE A 62 15.78 -5.73 -3.18
C PHE A 62 16.78 -6.81 -3.56
N ILE A 63 17.67 -7.15 -2.63
CA ILE A 63 18.89 -7.90 -2.92
C ILE A 63 18.70 -9.39 -2.61
N ASN A 64 17.67 -9.76 -1.83
CA ASN A 64 17.43 -11.13 -1.40
C ASN A 64 15.93 -11.53 -1.36
N SER A 65 15.69 -12.84 -1.27
CA SER A 65 14.36 -13.44 -1.28
C SER A 65 13.50 -13.08 -0.06
N GLU A 66 14.10 -12.76 1.07
CA GLU A 66 13.39 -12.30 2.27
C GLU A 66 12.79 -10.92 2.05
N GLU A 67 13.57 -10.00 1.48
CA GLU A 67 13.09 -8.66 1.12
C GLU A 67 11.99 -8.71 0.06
N GLU A 68 12.14 -9.56 -0.96
CA GLU A 68 11.09 -9.77 -1.97
C GLU A 68 9.80 -10.29 -1.35
N ARG A 69 9.90 -11.23 -0.40
CA ARG A 69 8.75 -11.79 0.32
C ARG A 69 8.05 -10.71 1.15
N ILE A 70 8.79 -9.95 1.95
CA ILE A 70 8.19 -8.90 2.80
C ILE A 70 7.50 -7.84 1.96
N VAL A 71 8.10 -7.44 0.83
CA VAL A 71 7.45 -6.52 -0.11
C VAL A 71 6.19 -7.13 -0.72
N GLY A 72 6.20 -8.43 -1.01
CA GLY A 72 5.02 -9.18 -1.42
C GLY A 72 3.89 -9.09 -0.38
N ASP A 73 4.21 -9.33 0.89
CA ASP A 73 3.26 -9.27 2.00
C ASP A 73 2.67 -7.85 2.16
N ILE A 74 3.50 -6.80 2.00
CA ILE A 74 3.04 -5.41 2.01
C ILE A 74 2.03 -5.17 0.87
N ILE A 75 2.34 -5.63 -0.35
CA ILE A 75 1.46 -5.48 -1.52
C ILE A 75 0.11 -6.19 -1.28
N GLU A 76 0.14 -7.42 -0.76
CA GLU A 76 -1.06 -8.19 -0.47
C GLU A 76 -1.97 -7.46 0.52
N ILE A 77 -1.40 -6.85 1.57
CA ILE A 77 -2.18 -6.07 2.55
C ILE A 77 -2.90 -4.90 1.85
N PHE A 78 -2.23 -4.17 0.96
CA PHE A 78 -2.84 -3.07 0.21
C PHE A 78 -3.98 -3.55 -0.68
N ASP A 79 -3.78 -4.65 -1.39
CA ASP A 79 -4.79 -5.23 -2.29
C ASP A 79 -6.01 -5.78 -1.52
N LEU A 80 -5.79 -6.37 -0.34
CA LEU A 80 -6.87 -6.81 0.55
C LEU A 80 -7.71 -5.63 1.03
N ILE A 81 -7.07 -4.52 1.43
CA ILE A 81 -7.78 -3.31 1.86
C ILE A 81 -8.54 -2.70 0.67
N ALA A 82 -7.91 -2.56 -0.49
CA ALA A 82 -8.56 -2.06 -1.70
C ALA A 82 -9.76 -2.92 -2.09
N THR A 83 -9.61 -4.25 -2.05
CA THR A 83 -10.70 -5.21 -2.32
C THR A 83 -11.85 -5.01 -1.35
N LYS A 84 -11.55 -4.85 -0.05
CA LYS A 84 -12.57 -4.63 0.97
C LYS A 84 -13.33 -3.33 0.74
N ILE A 85 -12.63 -2.25 0.42
CA ILE A 85 -13.25 -0.95 0.08
C ILE A 85 -14.09 -1.09 -1.21
N ASN A 86 -13.52 -1.69 -2.25
CA ASN A 86 -14.18 -1.90 -3.55
C ASN A 86 -15.45 -2.75 -3.44
N SER A 87 -15.50 -3.70 -2.51
CA SER A 87 -16.69 -4.52 -2.26
C SER A 87 -17.91 -3.70 -1.81
N LYS A 88 -17.70 -2.52 -1.21
CA LYS A 88 -18.78 -1.62 -0.81
C LYS A 88 -19.47 -0.95 -2.00
N PHE A 89 -18.72 -0.59 -3.05
CA PHE A 89 -19.31 -0.02 -4.28
C PHE A 89 -20.16 -1.02 -5.06
N LYS A 90 -19.81 -2.31 -5.01
CA LYS A 90 -20.63 -3.34 -5.67
C LYS A 90 -22.00 -3.54 -5.00
N LEU A 91 -22.14 -3.15 -3.73
CA LEU A 91 -23.41 -3.25 -3.01
C LEU A 91 -24.36 -2.10 -3.38
N GLU A 92 -23.84 -0.92 -3.74
CA GLU A 92 -24.66 0.26 -4.11
C GLU A 92 -25.27 0.16 -5.52
N SER A 93 -24.77 -0.73 -6.39
CA SER A 93 -25.31 -0.93 -7.75
C SER A 93 -26.51 -1.89 -7.83
N LEU A 94 -27.05 -2.33 -6.70
CA LEU A 94 -28.16 -3.29 -6.60
C LEU A 94 -29.43 -2.72 -5.93
N GLU A 95 -29.50 -1.41 -5.68
CA GLU A 95 -30.71 -0.71 -5.20
C GLU A 95 -31.37 0.13 -6.30
#